data_AF-A0A183CN61-F1
#
_entry.id   AF-A0A183CN61-F1
#
_cell.length_a   1.000
_cell.length_b   1.000
_cell.length_c   1.000
_cell.angle_alpha   90.00
_cell.angle_beta   90.00
_cell.angle_gamma   90.00
#
_symmetry.space_group_name_H-M   'P 1'
#
loop_
_entity.id
_entity.type
_entity.pdbx_description
1 polymer ?
#
loop_
_entity_poly.entity_id
_entity_poly.type
_entity_poly.pdbx_seq_one_letter_code
_entity_poly.pdbx_strand_id
1 'polypeptide(L)'
;MSELLSIVQNQPRRALIIGAGIGASVFAVQALWRYFFTERSGKKLPRLRNEKWKLSGRCEIAIDSLELLLAELEPNKFQSEFGRGKYDLRRLPENDADDQQQQQKFVFSNLRFVVSEEKCETRRDKRNKFNGRDVRRLLEKAEQRGQRMERIRTNNPQKAQCVERNVAWERAFRRVTGQKVKDNVQMLKKGVIRKAKNKQRKKRKWDERKQMVEVDKERRMEKKKENVEKRKRQTTEKRKTRKKK
;
A
#
# COMPACT_ATOMS: atom_id res chain seq x y z
N MET A 1 -10.60 -57.79 31.55
CA MET A 1 -11.58 -56.95 30.83
C MET A 1 -10.81 -56.04 29.91
N SER A 2 -10.37 -56.60 28.77
CA SER A 2 -11.12 -56.54 27.50
C SER A 2 -11.17 -55.08 27.03
N GLU A 3 -10.23 -54.69 26.16
CA GLU A 3 -10.55 -54.64 24.73
C GLU A 3 -11.96 -54.14 24.52
N LEU A 4 -12.13 -52.85 24.20
CA LEU A 4 -13.18 -52.37 23.30
C LEU A 4 -12.90 -50.89 23.03
N LEU A 5 -12.93 -50.55 21.73
CA LEU A 5 -12.90 -49.21 21.13
C LEU A 5 -11.54 -48.68 20.66
N SER A 6 -10.69 -49.58 20.16
CA SER A 6 -10.10 -49.38 18.83
C SER A 6 -11.14 -49.77 17.77
N ILE A 7 -11.98 -48.83 17.30
CA ILE A 7 -12.66 -48.84 15.99
C ILE A 7 -13.22 -47.42 15.82
N VAL A 8 -12.41 -46.51 15.28
CA VAL A 8 -12.91 -45.58 14.25
C VAL A 8 -11.92 -45.70 13.11
N GLN A 9 -12.07 -46.84 12.43
CA GLN A 9 -11.48 -47.10 11.14
C GLN A 9 -11.91 -45.97 10.20
N ASN A 10 -10.92 -45.16 9.81
CA ASN A 10 -10.47 -45.09 8.42
C ASN A 10 -11.54 -45.50 7.39
N GLN A 11 -12.43 -44.57 7.04
CA GLN A 11 -13.24 -44.67 5.84
C GLN A 11 -12.57 -43.82 4.76
N PRO A 12 -11.96 -44.42 3.72
CA PRO A 12 -11.51 -43.67 2.57
C PRO A 12 -12.73 -43.09 1.85
N ARG A 13 -12.83 -41.75 1.83
CA ARG A 13 -13.83 -41.06 1.01
C ARG A 13 -13.61 -41.49 -0.44
N ARG A 14 -14.63 -42.16 -0.97
CA ARG A 14 -14.76 -42.59 -2.36
C ARG A 14 -14.24 -41.50 -3.30
N ALA A 15 -13.15 -41.83 -4.00
CA ALA A 15 -12.64 -41.04 -5.10
C ALA A 15 -13.65 -41.13 -6.25
N LEU A 16 -14.38 -40.03 -6.49
CA LEU A 16 -15.08 -39.85 -7.75
C LEU A 16 -14.02 -39.50 -8.79
N ILE A 17 -13.70 -40.47 -9.64
CA ILE A 17 -12.94 -40.28 -10.87
C ILE A 17 -13.88 -39.56 -11.83
N ILE A 18 -13.81 -38.23 -11.87
CA ILE A 18 -14.30 -37.45 -13.02
C ILE A 18 -13.11 -37.33 -13.96
N GLY A 19 -13.11 -38.19 -14.97
CA GLY A 19 -12.17 -38.11 -16.08
C GLY A 19 -12.49 -36.95 -17.02
N ALA A 20 -11.45 -36.59 -17.76
CA ALA A 20 -11.44 -35.86 -19.03
C ALA A 20 -11.86 -34.38 -19.00
N GLY A 21 -10.90 -33.50 -19.31
CA GLY A 21 -11.26 -32.21 -19.92
C GLY A 21 -10.43 -30.97 -19.61
N ILE A 22 -9.19 -31.03 -19.11
CA ILE A 22 -8.37 -29.81 -18.96
C ILE A 22 -6.89 -30.08 -19.30
N GLY A 23 -6.63 -30.52 -20.53
CA GLY A 23 -5.26 -30.76 -21.03
C GLY A 23 -4.60 -29.57 -21.73
N ALA A 24 -5.36 -28.55 -22.15
CA ALA A 24 -4.84 -27.47 -22.99
C ALA A 24 -4.60 -26.14 -22.26
N SER A 25 -5.17 -25.92 -21.07
CA SER A 25 -5.07 -24.62 -20.38
C SER A 25 -3.91 -24.52 -19.39
N VAL A 26 -3.35 -25.64 -18.90
CA VAL A 26 -2.28 -25.59 -17.89
C VAL A 26 -0.99 -25.03 -18.48
N PHE A 27 -0.64 -25.36 -19.73
CA PHE A 27 0.52 -24.78 -20.42
C PHE A 27 0.33 -23.31 -20.79
N ALA A 28 -0.88 -22.91 -21.22
CA ALA A 28 -1.18 -21.51 -21.52
C ALA A 28 -1.16 -20.63 -20.26
N VAL A 29 -1.68 -21.14 -19.14
CA VAL A 29 -1.62 -20.45 -17.84
C VAL A 29 -0.19 -20.42 -17.32
N GLN A 30 0.64 -21.45 -17.52
CA GLN A 30 2.05 -21.42 -17.14
C GLN A 30 2.88 -20.43 -17.97
N ALA A 31 2.56 -20.28 -19.27
CA ALA A 31 3.19 -19.31 -20.15
C ALA A 31 2.80 -17.87 -19.79
N LEU A 32 1.50 -17.62 -19.55
CA LEU A 32 1.01 -16.31 -19.09
C LEU A 32 1.50 -15.96 -17.69
N TRP A 33 1.69 -16.92 -16.80
CA TRP A 33 2.25 -16.69 -15.47
C TRP A 33 3.76 -16.39 -15.53
N ARG A 34 4.51 -16.99 -16.46
CA ARG A 34 5.91 -16.62 -16.74
C ARG A 34 6.03 -15.21 -17.34
N TYR A 35 5.09 -14.82 -18.20
CA TYR A 35 5.07 -13.46 -18.77
C TYR A 35 4.71 -12.42 -17.70
N PHE A 36 3.70 -12.69 -16.87
CA PHE A 36 3.25 -11.75 -15.83
C PHE A 36 4.23 -11.63 -14.63
N PHE A 37 5.02 -12.66 -14.33
CA PHE A 37 5.99 -12.62 -13.21
C PHE A 37 7.36 -12.03 -13.60
N THR A 38 7.70 -11.98 -14.90
CA THR A 38 8.94 -11.35 -15.37
C THR A 38 8.87 -9.82 -15.37
N GLU A 39 7.67 -9.25 -15.40
CA GLU A 39 7.43 -7.80 -15.34
C GLU A 39 7.59 -7.21 -13.93
N ARG A 40 7.45 -8.04 -12.88
CA ARG A 40 7.62 -7.62 -11.48
C ARG A 40 9.04 -7.74 -10.96
N SER A 41 9.94 -8.35 -11.74
CA SER A 41 11.29 -8.72 -11.28
C SER A 41 12.43 -8.05 -12.03
N GLY A 42 12.23 -6.91 -12.71
CA GLY A 42 13.30 -5.97 -13.07
C GLY A 42 14.50 -6.54 -13.84
N LYS A 43 14.39 -7.72 -14.46
CA LYS A 43 15.46 -8.35 -15.24
C LYS A 43 15.21 -8.06 -16.72
N LYS A 44 16.09 -7.26 -17.33
CA LYS A 44 16.07 -6.93 -18.76
C LYS A 44 16.11 -8.21 -19.60
N LEU A 45 15.22 -8.31 -20.59
CA LEU A 45 15.29 -9.33 -21.64
C LEU A 45 16.56 -9.13 -22.50
N PRO A 46 17.14 -10.21 -23.05
CA PRO A 46 18.27 -10.11 -23.97
C PRO A 46 17.83 -9.36 -25.23
N ARG A 47 18.66 -8.39 -25.64
CA ARG A 47 18.46 -7.55 -26.82
C ARG A 47 18.24 -8.44 -28.04
N LEU A 48 17.02 -8.44 -28.58
CA LEU A 48 16.78 -8.95 -29.92
C LEU A 48 17.50 -8.02 -30.91
N ARG A 49 18.27 -8.71 -31.75
CA ARG A 49 19.12 -8.28 -32.85
C ARG A 49 18.48 -7.15 -33.67
N ASN A 50 19.27 -6.11 -33.90
CA ASN A 50 18.94 -4.92 -34.68
C ASN A 50 18.42 -5.28 -36.07
N GLU A 51 17.15 -5.00 -36.34
CA GLU A 51 16.69 -4.72 -37.69
C GLU A 51 16.67 -3.20 -37.89
N LYS A 52 17.51 -2.77 -38.83
CA LYS A 52 17.62 -1.39 -39.31
C LYS A 52 16.28 -0.98 -39.93
N TRP A 53 15.51 -0.17 -39.24
CA TRP A 53 14.47 0.62 -39.91
C TRP A 53 15.17 1.78 -40.61
N LYS A 54 15.32 1.64 -41.92
CA LYS A 54 15.62 2.76 -42.80
C LYS A 54 14.49 3.77 -42.61
N LEU A 55 14.79 4.89 -41.99
CA LEU A 55 14.03 6.13 -42.12
C LEU A 55 14.13 6.55 -43.59
N SER A 56 13.26 6.00 -44.43
CA SER A 56 13.00 6.54 -45.75
C SER A 56 11.98 7.66 -45.58
N GLY A 57 12.45 8.89 -45.75
CA GLY A 57 11.67 10.12 -45.68
C GLY A 57 10.34 9.99 -46.43
N ARG A 58 9.26 10.16 -45.67
CA ARG A 58 7.91 10.50 -46.14
C ARG A 58 6.93 10.72 -44.98
N CYS A 59 7.33 11.47 -43.94
CA CYS A 59 6.44 11.92 -42.85
C CYS A 59 7.04 13.16 -42.14
N GLU A 60 7.49 14.16 -42.90
CA GLU A 60 7.89 15.48 -42.34
C GLU A 60 7.12 16.63 -43.02
N ILE A 61 5.99 16.35 -43.66
CA ILE A 61 5.17 17.39 -44.34
C ILE A 61 3.77 17.54 -43.70
N ALA A 62 3.47 16.76 -42.65
CA ALA A 62 2.13 16.73 -42.06
C ALA A 62 2.03 17.36 -40.65
N ILE A 63 3.06 18.08 -40.18
CA ILE A 63 3.02 18.81 -38.91
C ILE A 63 3.02 20.33 -39.13
N ASP A 64 3.61 20.82 -40.23
CA ASP A 64 3.64 22.27 -40.51
C ASP A 64 2.32 22.80 -41.13
N SER A 65 1.43 21.90 -41.58
CA SER A 65 0.13 22.25 -42.17
C SER A 65 -1.01 22.39 -41.17
N LEU A 66 -0.79 22.08 -39.88
CA LEU A 66 -1.78 22.23 -38.80
C LEU A 66 -1.45 23.34 -37.79
N GLU A 67 -0.26 23.93 -37.84
CA GLU A 67 0.10 25.12 -37.03
C GLU A 67 -0.19 26.46 -37.73
N LEU A 68 -0.49 26.45 -39.04
CA LEU A 68 -0.76 27.66 -39.83
C LEU A 68 -2.25 28.08 -39.91
N LEU A 69 -3.15 27.36 -39.22
CA LEU A 69 -4.58 27.73 -39.09
C LEU A 69 -5.00 28.15 -37.67
N LEU A 70 -4.03 28.32 -36.75
CA LEU A 70 -4.28 28.74 -35.37
C LEU A 70 -3.67 30.10 -35.01
N ALA A 71 -3.22 30.85 -36.02
CA ALA A 71 -2.60 32.16 -35.86
C ALA A 71 -3.28 33.23 -36.74
N GLU A 72 -4.60 33.40 -36.60
CA GLU A 72 -5.31 34.52 -37.22
C GLU A 72 -6.60 34.88 -36.47
N LEU A 73 -6.48 35.19 -35.18
CA LEU A 73 -7.41 36.09 -34.48
C LEU A 73 -6.60 36.96 -33.52
N GLU A 74 -6.62 38.26 -33.79
CA GLU A 74 -5.84 39.26 -33.07
C GLU A 74 -6.13 39.28 -31.55
N PRO A 75 -5.10 39.54 -30.72
CA PRO A 75 -5.24 39.67 -29.28
C PRO A 75 -5.80 41.04 -28.92
N ASN A 76 -7.09 41.13 -28.57
CA ASN A 76 -7.68 42.34 -28.03
C ASN A 76 -8.09 42.19 -26.56
N LYS A 77 -7.28 42.85 -25.71
CA LYS A 77 -7.63 43.66 -24.54
C LYS A 77 -8.58 43.03 -23.50
N PHE A 78 -8.00 42.45 -22.45
CA PHE A 78 -8.59 42.55 -21.11
C PHE A 78 -7.61 43.25 -20.18
N GLN A 79 -7.83 44.55 -20.01
CA GLN A 79 -7.07 45.38 -19.09
C GLN A 79 -7.36 44.95 -17.65
N SER A 80 -6.28 45.00 -16.87
CA SER A 80 -6.24 44.86 -15.44
C SER A 80 -7.12 45.90 -14.72
N GLU A 81 -8.14 45.43 -14.02
CA GLU A 81 -8.79 46.16 -12.93
C GLU A 81 -8.91 45.28 -11.68
N PHE A 82 -7.77 44.98 -11.04
CA PHE A 82 -7.78 44.70 -9.60
C PHE A 82 -7.27 45.95 -8.89
N GLY A 83 -8.10 46.99 -8.95
CA GLY A 83 -7.98 48.18 -8.15
C GLY A 83 -8.09 47.85 -6.67
N ARG A 84 -7.16 48.38 -5.89
CA ARG A 84 -7.18 48.38 -4.43
C ARG A 84 -8.40 49.18 -3.95
N GLY A 85 -9.49 48.49 -3.63
CA GLY A 85 -10.67 49.07 -2.98
C GLY A 85 -10.44 49.23 -1.48
N LYS A 86 -10.32 50.49 -1.06
CA LYS A 86 -10.38 50.93 0.35
C LYS A 86 -11.75 50.56 0.95
N TYR A 87 -11.77 50.15 2.21
CA TYR A 87 -13.00 50.01 2.98
C TYR A 87 -13.52 51.42 3.31
N ASP A 88 -14.66 51.79 2.73
CA ASP A 88 -15.39 52.99 3.14
C ASP A 88 -16.18 52.68 4.42
N LEU A 89 -15.61 53.14 5.54
CA LEU A 89 -16.29 53.27 6.82
C LEU A 89 -17.20 54.50 6.77
N ARG A 90 -18.46 54.34 6.33
CA ARG A 90 -19.65 55.13 6.76
C ARG A 90 -20.92 54.79 5.96
N ARG A 91 -21.75 53.92 6.54
CA ARG A 91 -23.21 54.09 6.64
C ARG A 91 -23.74 53.00 7.56
N LEU A 92 -24.10 53.36 8.78
CA LEU A 92 -24.99 52.55 9.60
C LEU A 92 -26.42 52.85 9.11
N PRO A 93 -27.20 51.88 8.61
CA PRO A 93 -28.63 52.05 8.53
C PRO A 93 -29.20 51.92 9.94
N GLU A 94 -29.89 52.96 10.38
CA GLU A 94 -30.65 52.98 11.62
C GLU A 94 -31.81 51.97 11.55
N ASN A 95 -32.18 51.48 12.73
CA ASN A 95 -33.26 50.52 12.92
C ASN A 95 -34.60 51.18 12.64
N ASP A 96 -35.42 50.54 11.82
CA ASP A 96 -36.87 50.57 11.96
C ASP A 96 -37.37 49.13 12.07
N ALA A 97 -37.98 48.84 13.21
CA ALA A 97 -38.62 47.57 13.51
C ALA A 97 -39.94 47.48 12.74
N ASP A 98 -40.19 46.33 12.12
CA ASP A 98 -41.54 45.78 11.98
C ASP A 98 -41.43 44.25 11.82
N ASP A 99 -41.73 43.57 12.91
CA ASP A 99 -41.99 42.14 12.97
C ASP A 99 -43.30 41.84 12.22
N GLN A 100 -43.18 41.25 11.03
CA GLN A 100 -44.19 40.33 10.54
C GLN A 100 -43.52 39.00 10.22
N GLN A 101 -43.86 38.01 11.05
CA GLN A 101 -43.61 36.60 10.86
C GLN A 101 -44.33 36.12 9.59
N GLN A 102 -43.80 36.50 8.43
CA GLN A 102 -44.13 35.83 7.19
C GLN A 102 -43.51 34.44 7.31
N GLN A 103 -44.38 33.45 7.47
CA GLN A 103 -44.03 32.05 7.25
C GLN A 103 -43.55 31.96 5.80
N GLN A 104 -42.26 32.21 5.58
CA GLN A 104 -41.61 31.98 4.31
C GLN A 104 -41.71 30.49 4.08
N LYS A 105 -42.71 30.10 3.28
CA LYS A 105 -42.86 28.77 2.74
C LYS A 105 -41.64 28.55 1.85
N PHE A 106 -40.55 28.06 2.46
CA PHE A 106 -39.35 27.69 1.73
C PHE A 106 -39.75 26.58 0.75
N VAL A 107 -40.02 26.97 -0.50
CA VAL A 107 -40.27 26.01 -1.58
C VAL A 107 -38.93 25.38 -1.91
N PHE A 108 -38.75 24.14 -1.46
CA PHE A 108 -37.54 23.32 -1.65
C PHE A 108 -37.20 23.04 -3.13
N SER A 109 -37.98 23.52 -4.09
CA SER A 109 -37.91 23.12 -5.50
C SER A 109 -36.66 23.62 -6.24
N ASN A 110 -35.95 24.63 -5.73
CA ASN A 110 -34.75 25.17 -6.36
C ASN A 110 -33.52 25.18 -5.44
N LEU A 111 -33.44 24.25 -4.48
CA LEU A 111 -32.17 23.98 -3.82
C LEU A 111 -31.26 23.21 -4.81
N ARG A 112 -30.50 23.95 -5.63
CA ARG A 112 -29.28 23.39 -6.21
C ARG A 112 -28.35 23.09 -5.05
N PHE A 113 -28.26 21.82 -4.66
CA PHE A 113 -27.14 21.34 -3.87
C PHE A 113 -25.88 21.59 -4.71
N VAL A 114 -25.25 22.74 -4.49
CA VAL A 114 -23.84 22.89 -4.81
C VAL A 114 -23.15 21.95 -3.85
N VAL A 115 -23.00 20.68 -4.27
CA VAL A 115 -22.06 19.76 -3.67
C VAL A 115 -20.74 20.50 -3.77
N SER A 116 -20.36 21.17 -2.69
CA SER A 116 -19.09 21.87 -2.61
C SER A 116 -18.06 20.82 -2.95
N GLU A 117 -17.35 21.03 -4.07
CA GLU A 117 -16.31 20.14 -4.53
C GLU A 117 -15.46 19.77 -3.31
N GLU A 118 -15.36 18.47 -3.01
CA GLU A 118 -14.60 18.00 -1.86
C GLU A 118 -13.25 18.71 -1.87
N LYS A 119 -13.01 19.61 -0.91
CA LYS A 119 -11.78 20.41 -0.88
C LYS A 119 -10.61 19.44 -1.00
N CYS A 120 -9.89 19.51 -2.12
CA CYS A 120 -8.71 18.69 -2.34
C CYS A 120 -7.75 18.97 -1.18
N GLU A 121 -7.58 17.97 -0.31
CA GLU A 121 -6.78 18.13 0.88
C GLU A 121 -5.36 18.52 0.52
N THR A 122 -4.83 19.53 1.19
CA THR A 122 -3.47 19.97 0.92
C THR A 122 -2.47 18.89 1.34
N ARG A 123 -1.25 18.95 0.80
CA ARG A 123 -0.15 18.06 1.21
C ARG A 123 0.11 18.13 2.72
N ARG A 124 -0.16 19.29 3.35
CA ARG A 124 0.01 19.49 4.80
C ARG A 124 -1.06 18.75 5.59
N ASP A 125 -2.31 18.83 5.15
CA ASP A 125 -3.44 18.15 5.81
C ASP A 125 -3.25 16.63 5.76
N LYS A 126 -2.88 16.10 4.59
CA LYS A 126 -2.54 14.68 4.42
C LYS A 126 -1.41 14.24 5.36
N ARG A 127 -0.39 15.09 5.54
CA ARG A 127 0.73 14.80 6.45
C ARG A 127 0.31 14.82 7.91
N ASN A 128 -0.63 15.68 8.32
CA ASN A 128 -1.04 15.83 9.71
C ASN A 128 -2.04 14.77 10.20
N LYS A 129 -2.60 13.98 9.28
CA LYS A 129 -3.49 12.87 9.63
C LYS A 129 -2.76 11.78 10.43
N PHE A 130 -3.50 11.19 11.37
CA PHE A 130 -3.11 10.02 12.14
C PHE A 130 -3.63 8.73 11.49
N ASN A 131 -3.32 8.59 10.20
CA ASN A 131 -3.61 7.41 9.41
C ASN A 131 -2.30 6.74 8.96
N GLY A 132 -2.39 5.50 8.51
CA GLY A 132 -1.24 4.76 7.97
C GLY A 132 -0.76 3.58 8.83
N ARG A 133 0.36 2.99 8.39
CA ARG A 133 0.93 1.73 8.93
C ARG A 133 2.20 1.94 9.74
N ASP A 134 2.84 3.10 9.62
CA ASP A 134 4.13 3.40 10.23
C ASP A 134 3.96 3.84 11.69
N VAL A 135 4.03 2.86 12.59
CA VAL A 135 3.78 3.05 14.02
C VAL A 135 4.77 4.04 14.67
N ARG A 136 6.04 4.03 14.24
CA ARG A 136 7.07 4.95 14.77
C ARG A 136 6.76 6.41 14.45
N ARG A 137 6.37 6.71 13.21
CA ARG A 137 5.99 8.05 12.77
C ARG A 137 4.70 8.53 13.46
N LEU A 138 3.74 7.63 13.66
CA LEU A 138 2.52 7.95 14.40
C LEU A 138 2.81 8.27 15.87
N LEU A 139 3.76 7.57 16.50
CA LEU A 139 4.19 7.84 17.87
C LEU A 139 4.80 9.23 17.99
N GLU A 140 5.74 9.56 17.11
CA GLU A 140 6.39 10.87 17.06
C GLU A 140 5.38 12.00 16.88
N LYS A 141 4.42 11.83 15.96
CA LYS A 141 3.32 12.80 15.78
C LYS A 141 2.48 12.98 17.03
N ALA A 142 2.16 11.89 17.73
CA ALA A 142 1.34 11.93 18.94
C ALA A 142 2.08 12.67 20.07
N GLU A 143 3.38 12.42 20.21
CA GLU A 143 4.25 13.10 21.18
C GLU A 143 4.41 14.59 20.85
N GLN A 144 4.69 14.94 19.59
CA GLN A 144 4.74 16.34 19.13
C GLN A 144 3.42 17.08 19.37
N ARG A 145 2.28 16.42 19.13
CA ARG A 145 0.96 17.00 19.40
C ARG A 145 0.76 17.25 20.89
N GLY A 146 1.15 16.29 21.76
CA GLY A 146 1.10 16.47 23.21
C GLY A 146 1.96 17.63 23.69
N GLN A 147 3.21 17.72 23.21
CA GLN A 147 4.11 18.83 23.54
C GLN A 147 3.55 20.19 23.07
N ARG A 148 2.92 20.24 21.89
CA ARG A 148 2.28 21.47 21.40
C ARG A 148 1.12 21.90 22.30
N MET A 149 0.30 20.96 22.75
CA MET A 149 -0.79 21.26 23.69
C MET A 149 -0.25 21.74 25.03
N GLU A 150 0.81 21.12 25.55
CA GLU A 150 1.44 21.54 26.81
C GLU A 150 1.98 22.97 26.73
N ARG A 151 2.68 23.31 25.63
CA ARG A 151 3.13 24.69 25.38
C ARG A 151 1.98 25.69 25.35
N ILE A 152 0.82 25.32 24.78
CA ILE A 152 -0.35 26.21 24.75
C ILE A 152 -0.93 26.36 26.16
N ARG A 153 -0.95 25.29 26.98
CA ARG A 153 -1.41 25.34 28.37
C ARG A 153 -0.56 26.27 29.22
N THR A 154 0.77 26.19 29.10
CA THR A 154 1.70 27.07 29.82
C THR A 154 1.50 28.54 29.46
N ASN A 155 1.29 28.84 28.17
CA ASN A 155 1.12 30.22 27.73
C ASN A 155 -0.27 30.78 28.03
N ASN A 156 -1.34 30.01 27.75
CA ASN A 156 -2.73 30.47 27.84
C ASN A 156 -3.69 29.29 28.13
N PRO A 157 -4.15 29.12 29.38
CA PRO A 157 -4.98 27.97 29.77
C PRO A 157 -6.38 28.00 29.12
N GLN A 158 -7.01 29.18 28.99
CA GLN A 158 -8.33 29.31 28.36
C GLN A 158 -8.31 28.89 26.88
N LYS A 159 -7.29 29.34 26.14
CA LYS A 159 -7.09 28.97 24.74
C LYS A 159 -6.83 27.47 24.60
N ALA A 160 -6.10 26.86 25.53
CA ALA A 160 -5.86 25.43 25.53
C ALA A 160 -7.17 24.62 25.63
N GLN A 161 -8.07 25.00 26.54
CA GLN A 161 -9.37 24.33 26.69
C GLN A 161 -10.22 24.41 25.43
N CYS A 162 -10.28 25.58 24.78
CA CYS A 162 -11.01 25.73 23.51
C CYS A 162 -10.43 24.83 22.41
N VAL A 163 -9.10 24.78 22.29
CA VAL A 163 -8.44 23.92 21.29
C VAL A 163 -8.66 22.43 21.61
N GLU A 164 -8.61 22.02 22.86
CA GLU A 164 -8.89 20.64 23.28
C GLU A 164 -10.32 20.21 22.93
N ARG A 165 -11.31 21.08 23.21
CA ARG A 165 -12.71 20.84 22.85
C ARG A 165 -12.87 20.68 21.33
N ASN A 166 -12.31 21.60 20.55
CA ASN A 166 -12.37 21.53 19.09
C ASN A 166 -11.71 20.25 18.56
N VAL A 167 -10.55 19.87 19.10
CA VAL A 167 -9.86 18.62 18.75
C VAL A 167 -10.69 17.39 19.11
N ALA A 168 -11.38 17.40 20.25
CA ALA A 168 -12.25 16.29 20.67
C ALA A 168 -13.44 16.14 19.70
N TRP A 169 -14.08 17.24 19.31
CA TRP A 169 -15.17 17.26 18.33
C TRP A 169 -14.70 16.80 16.95
N GLU A 170 -13.58 17.31 16.44
CA GLU A 170 -12.99 16.84 15.18
C GLU A 170 -12.71 15.33 15.22
N ARG A 171 -12.21 14.82 16.34
CA ARG A 171 -11.94 13.39 16.52
C ARG A 171 -13.22 12.56 16.50
N ALA A 172 -14.28 13.04 17.16
CA ALA A 172 -15.58 12.40 17.15
C ALA A 172 -16.16 12.36 15.73
N PHE A 173 -16.16 13.50 15.04
CA PHE A 173 -16.63 13.62 13.67
C PHE A 173 -15.90 12.66 12.72
N ARG A 174 -14.55 12.63 12.76
CA ARG A 174 -13.75 11.71 11.94
C ARG A 174 -14.07 10.24 12.18
N ARG A 175 -14.42 9.87 13.41
CA ARG A 175 -14.84 8.49 13.72
C ARG A 175 -16.22 8.19 13.14
N VAL A 176 -17.16 9.13 13.23
CA VAL A 176 -18.50 9.01 12.64
C VAL A 176 -18.40 8.87 11.11
N THR A 177 -17.53 9.63 10.46
CA THR A 177 -17.24 9.48 9.02
C THR A 177 -16.52 8.17 8.66
N GLY A 178 -16.25 7.28 9.62
CA GLY A 178 -15.60 5.98 9.41
C GLY A 178 -14.07 6.02 9.35
N GLN A 179 -13.43 7.15 9.61
CA GLN A 179 -11.96 7.24 9.59
C GLN A 179 -11.34 6.68 10.88
N LYS A 180 -10.36 5.78 10.71
CA LYS A 180 -9.62 5.16 11.84
C LYS A 180 -8.54 6.09 12.38
N VAL A 181 -8.83 6.77 13.49
CA VAL A 181 -7.92 7.72 14.16
C VAL A 181 -6.99 7.00 15.16
N LYS A 182 -5.67 6.98 14.90
CA LYS A 182 -4.64 6.22 15.65
C LYS A 182 -3.73 7.11 16.52
N ASP A 183 -4.30 7.75 17.54
CA ASP A 183 -3.60 8.82 18.28
C ASP A 183 -3.11 8.38 19.68
N ASN A 184 -3.43 7.15 20.10
CA ASN A 184 -3.16 6.68 21.47
C ASN A 184 -1.69 6.27 21.67
N VAL A 185 -0.92 7.04 22.44
CA VAL A 185 0.52 6.84 22.68
C VAL A 185 0.87 5.45 23.23
N GLN A 186 0.16 4.97 24.26
CA GLN A 186 0.43 3.66 24.87
C GLN A 186 0.25 2.50 23.88
N MET A 187 -0.78 2.57 23.02
CA MET A 187 -1.02 1.56 21.98
C MET A 187 0.06 1.61 20.90
N LEU A 188 0.52 2.81 20.54
CA LEU A 188 1.59 3.01 19.57
C LEU A 188 2.92 2.47 20.09
N LYS A 189 3.29 2.72 21.36
CA LYS A 189 4.46 2.11 22.02
C LYS A 189 4.40 0.58 21.98
N LYS A 190 3.26 -0.02 22.36
CA LYS A 190 3.03 -1.47 22.25
C LYS A 190 3.15 -1.94 20.79
N GLY A 191 2.67 -1.15 19.83
CA GLY A 191 2.78 -1.43 18.40
C GLY A 191 4.24 -1.49 17.91
N VAL A 192 5.10 -0.57 18.37
CA VAL A 192 6.54 -0.58 18.07
C VAL A 192 7.18 -1.87 18.58
N ILE A 193 6.91 -2.24 19.83
CA ILE A 193 7.44 -3.48 20.44
C ILE A 193 6.99 -4.71 19.65
N ARG A 194 5.70 -4.80 19.28
CA ARG A 194 5.18 -5.92 18.47
C ARG A 194 5.86 -6.01 17.11
N LYS A 195 6.10 -4.86 16.45
CA LYS A 195 6.83 -4.81 15.17
C LYS A 195 8.27 -5.29 15.32
N ALA A 196 8.96 -4.90 16.39
CA ALA A 196 10.31 -5.38 16.68
C ALA A 196 10.34 -6.89 16.93
N LYS A 197 9.47 -7.42 17.81
CA LYS A 197 9.33 -8.86 18.05
C LYS A 197 9.04 -9.65 16.78
N ASN A 198 8.16 -9.14 15.91
CA ASN A 198 7.86 -9.81 14.64
C ASN A 198 9.06 -9.83 13.70
N LYS A 199 9.85 -8.75 13.64
CA LYS A 199 11.11 -8.72 12.87
C LYS A 199 12.10 -9.77 13.40
N GLN A 200 12.25 -9.86 14.73
CA GLN A 200 13.13 -10.86 15.36
C GLN A 200 12.67 -12.29 15.05
N ARG A 201 11.37 -12.59 15.17
CA ARG A 201 10.82 -13.91 14.79
C ARG A 201 11.08 -14.26 13.34
N LYS A 202 10.92 -13.29 12.42
CA LYS A 202 11.21 -13.49 11.00
C LYS A 202 12.70 -13.74 10.75
N LYS A 203 13.57 -12.98 11.41
CA LYS A 203 15.02 -13.17 11.35
C LYS A 203 15.38 -14.59 11.82
N ARG A 204 14.93 -14.98 13.01
CA ARG A 204 15.17 -16.33 13.57
C ARG A 204 14.74 -17.44 12.62
N LYS A 205 13.51 -17.37 12.09
CA LYS A 205 13.01 -18.33 11.10
C LYS A 205 13.85 -18.40 9.82
N TRP A 206 14.44 -17.28 9.40
CA TRP A 206 15.31 -17.24 8.23
C TRP A 206 16.67 -17.87 8.52
N ASP A 207 17.22 -17.60 9.71
CA ASP A 207 18.48 -18.18 10.17
C ASP A 207 18.33 -19.71 10.37
N GLU A 208 17.23 -20.17 10.99
CA GLU A 208 16.86 -21.59 11.10
C GLU A 208 16.80 -22.27 9.72
N ARG A 209 16.22 -21.61 8.71
CA ARG A 209 16.17 -22.14 7.33
C ARG A 209 17.55 -22.24 6.68
N LYS A 210 18.43 -21.26 6.90
CA LYS A 210 19.80 -21.30 6.39
C LYS A 210 20.58 -22.46 6.99
N GLN A 211 20.50 -22.61 8.32
CA GLN A 211 21.13 -23.71 9.04
C GLN A 211 20.61 -25.07 8.53
N MET A 212 19.29 -25.22 8.36
CA MET A 212 18.71 -26.45 7.81
C MET A 212 19.24 -26.77 6.42
N VAL A 213 19.39 -25.76 5.55
CA VAL A 213 19.96 -25.93 4.20
C VAL A 213 21.43 -26.34 4.26
N GLU A 214 22.21 -25.80 5.21
CA GLU A 214 23.61 -26.17 5.41
C GLU A 214 23.74 -27.62 5.91
N VAL A 215 22.97 -28.01 6.92
CA VAL A 215 22.91 -29.39 7.42
C VAL A 215 22.50 -30.37 6.33
N ASP A 216 21.51 -30.02 5.50
CA ASP A 216 21.09 -30.88 4.38
C ASP A 216 22.18 -31.03 3.32
N LYS A 217 22.97 -29.99 3.07
CA LYS A 217 24.14 -30.08 2.17
C LYS A 217 25.20 -31.00 2.76
N GLU A 218 25.55 -30.83 4.03
CA GLU A 218 26.54 -31.65 4.73
C GLU A 218 26.12 -33.12 4.75
N ARG A 219 24.87 -33.41 5.12
CA ARG A 219 24.31 -34.77 5.12
C ARG A 219 24.37 -35.42 3.74
N ARG A 220 24.13 -34.67 2.66
CA ARG A 220 24.26 -35.20 1.29
C ARG A 220 25.72 -35.48 0.93
N MET A 221 26.64 -34.62 1.37
CA MET A 221 28.07 -34.82 1.12
C MET A 221 28.64 -35.99 1.92
N GLU A 222 28.22 -36.17 3.17
CA GLU A 222 28.58 -37.31 4.01
C GLU A 222 28.11 -38.63 3.39
N LYS A 223 26.83 -38.73 3.00
CA LYS A 223 26.31 -39.91 2.26
C LYS A 223 27.10 -40.20 0.98
N LYS A 224 27.56 -39.16 0.26
CA LYS A 224 28.41 -39.35 -0.92
C LYS A 224 29.77 -39.93 -0.53
N LYS A 225 30.42 -39.42 0.53
CA LYS A 225 31.69 -39.93 1.05
C LYS A 225 31.58 -41.40 1.46
N GLU A 226 30.56 -41.75 2.25
CA GLU A 226 30.29 -43.13 2.68
C GLU A 226 30.11 -44.08 1.48
N ASN A 227 29.32 -43.66 0.48
CA ASN A 227 29.12 -44.45 -0.73
C ASN A 227 30.41 -44.64 -1.54
N VAL A 228 31.25 -43.60 -1.64
CA VAL A 228 32.55 -43.69 -2.30
C VAL A 228 33.48 -44.63 -1.53
N GLU A 229 33.53 -44.55 -0.20
CA GLU A 229 34.32 -45.46 0.62
C GLU A 229 33.85 -46.92 0.49
N LYS A 230 32.54 -47.16 0.53
CA LYS A 230 31.95 -48.49 0.35
C LYS A 230 32.35 -49.08 -1.01
N ARG A 231 32.29 -48.29 -2.09
CA ARG A 231 32.75 -48.70 -3.44
C ARG A 231 34.25 -49.02 -3.46
N LYS A 232 35.09 -48.20 -2.80
CA LYS A 232 36.53 -48.46 -2.68
C LYS A 232 36.79 -49.77 -1.95
N ARG A 233 36.20 -49.98 -0.76
CA ARG A 233 36.34 -51.22 0.03
C ARG A 233 35.91 -52.45 -0.76
N GLN A 234 34.74 -52.41 -1.41
CA GLN A 234 34.25 -53.51 -2.26
C GLN A 234 35.21 -53.82 -3.42
N THR A 235 35.80 -52.80 -4.05
CA THR A 235 36.76 -52.99 -5.14
C THR A 235 38.04 -53.66 -4.63
N THR A 236 38.54 -53.25 -3.46
CA THR A 236 39.72 -53.85 -2.83
C THR A 236 39.47 -55.32 -2.44
N GLU A 237 38.33 -55.63 -1.83
CA GLU A 237 37.98 -57.02 -1.46
C GLU A 237 37.78 -57.92 -2.70
N LYS A 238 37.15 -57.40 -3.77
CA LYS A 238 37.07 -58.11 -5.07
C LYS A 238 38.46 -58.39 -5.67
N ARG A 239 39.42 -57.46 -5.54
CA ARG A 239 40.80 -57.68 -5.98
C ARG A 239 41.52 -58.73 -5.14
N LYS A 240 41.34 -58.73 -3.81
CA LYS A 240 41.94 -59.74 -2.90
C LYS A 240 41.41 -61.14 -3.17
N THR A 241 40.10 -61.30 -3.32
CA THR A 241 39.46 -62.60 -3.61
C THR A 241 39.92 -63.18 -4.95
N ARG A 242 40.07 -62.34 -5.98
CA ARG A 242 40.65 -62.75 -7.27
C ARG A 242 42.10 -63.24 -7.19
N LYS A 243 42.91 -62.70 -6.28
CA LYS A 243 44.32 -63.11 -6.10
C LYS A 243 44.49 -64.40 -5.29
N LYS A 244 43.45 -64.84 -4.57
CA LYS A 244 43.46 -66.07 -3.75
C LYS A 244 42.95 -67.30 -4.52
N LYS A 245 42.33 -67.12 -5.69
CA LYS A 245 42.01 -68.17 -6.65
C LYS A 245 43.18 -68.31 -7.62
#